data_AF-A0A2V7VKJ1-F1
#
_entry.id   AF-A0A2V7VKJ1-F1
#
_cell.length_a   1.000
_cell.length_b   1.000
_cell.length_c   1.000
_cell.angle_alpha   90.00
_cell.angle_beta   90.00
_cell.angle_gamma   90.00
#
_symmetry.space_group_name_H-M   'P 1'
#
loop_
_entity.id
_entity.type
_entity.pdbx_description
1 polymer ?
#
loop_
_entity_poly.entity_id
_entity_poly.type
_entity_poly.pdbx_seq_one_letter_code
_entity_poly.pdbx_strand_id
1 'polypeptide(L)'
;MLVAVLALLAAQPARPFTEERLLLDRRLETLRRILPDGPTPTADQALVRELAEAAKLGRVSLLVRPPVEAGARGDVIVDVAAFGRFADVDRFFRQVALSARLIDVESLTLTATTEDVIKMAAVLRLPFRPAKAPLPPPPEVRNRPTGVPRPTLDAYYRDQALALAKADMVVQLRRARRNPRLFLSELAAITRDRPVVLNFASLGEEFLVRGQAVGEGPLRVLETRFERGFFRVAEFLMARQGACHRFEVRGRSPVAGTDAELPLPAEDPFDQDETPCRADRDPARPVMVKAPSQKAPGKGPLTVRLREVDFADVFRVLHLLTAQGFLVDGDVTGRVSTDLSRLTLEEALLAIEKSGVDVADSGPVRRVSSSKLPARRSPSGGTPAASFALKRVEVRELLAVMTDIEPSLAALGPPGFLGRVSLWARDVPVLDLRAAVLEAVGLSERIEEGRRVLERKTVAAETLAPVAGTTPERRLVLGPQDLAVMEFDLAGVASAGDAWMAFAYSPTGVLNAYRPGDRLADGIIKSVESTDVVIETDEGPVRYTLAPLTR
;
A
#
# COMPACT_ATOMS: atom_id res chain seq x y z
N MET A 1 60.06 -28.93 -17.41
CA MET A 1 59.18 -27.83 -16.94
C MET A 1 58.25 -28.21 -15.78
N LEU A 2 58.40 -29.36 -15.10
CA LEU A 2 57.63 -29.70 -13.88
C LEU A 2 58.45 -29.66 -12.58
N VAL A 3 59.78 -29.64 -12.68
CA VAL A 3 60.69 -29.64 -11.51
C VAL A 3 60.92 -28.22 -10.95
N ALA A 4 60.75 -27.18 -11.77
CA ALA A 4 60.92 -25.79 -11.35
C ALA A 4 59.71 -25.20 -10.60
N VAL A 5 58.51 -25.80 -10.73
CA VAL A 5 57.29 -25.29 -10.07
C VAL A 5 57.11 -25.90 -8.66
N LEU A 6 57.66 -27.09 -8.40
CA LEU A 6 57.64 -27.72 -7.08
C LEU A 6 58.68 -27.14 -6.10
N ALA A 7 59.75 -26.52 -6.59
CA ALA A 7 60.78 -25.88 -5.77
C ALA A 7 60.42 -24.44 -5.31
N LEU A 8 59.40 -23.81 -5.91
CA LEU A 8 58.94 -22.45 -5.58
C LEU A 8 57.80 -22.39 -4.55
N LEU A 9 57.33 -23.56 -4.06
CA LEU A 9 56.36 -23.66 -2.96
C LEU A 9 57.01 -24.00 -1.60
N ALA A 10 58.33 -24.19 -1.56
CA ALA A 10 59.09 -24.45 -0.35
C ALA A 10 59.72 -23.15 0.15
N ALA A 11 59.43 -22.81 1.42
CA ALA A 11 59.91 -21.63 2.15
C ALA A 11 59.22 -20.30 1.79
N GLN A 12 57.96 -20.15 2.22
CA GLN A 12 57.61 -18.84 2.78
C GLN A 12 58.53 -18.61 3.99
N PRO A 13 59.29 -17.48 4.06
CA PRO A 13 60.11 -17.20 5.22
C PRO A 13 59.21 -17.19 6.46
N ALA A 14 59.59 -17.98 7.47
CA ALA A 14 58.89 -18.00 8.75
C ALA A 14 58.87 -16.56 9.29
N ARG A 15 57.67 -16.00 9.46
CA ARG A 15 57.53 -14.63 9.97
C ARG A 15 58.14 -14.57 11.38
N PRO A 16 58.81 -13.47 11.76
CA PRO A 16 59.25 -13.26 13.13
C PRO A 16 58.07 -13.42 14.10
N PHE A 17 58.30 -14.03 15.26
CA PHE A 17 57.26 -14.26 16.28
C PHE A 17 56.53 -12.97 16.67
N THR A 18 57.23 -11.83 16.71
CA THR A 18 56.65 -10.52 17.01
C THR A 18 55.62 -10.07 15.98
N GLU A 19 55.86 -10.33 14.70
CA GLU A 19 54.91 -10.04 13.61
C GLU A 19 53.70 -10.98 13.66
N GLU A 20 53.94 -12.28 13.89
CA GLU A 20 52.85 -13.25 14.05
C GLU A 20 51.95 -12.92 15.25
N ARG A 21 52.55 -12.52 16.38
CA ARG A 21 51.82 -12.09 17.56
C ARG A 21 50.95 -10.87 17.27
N LEU A 22 51.50 -9.87 16.60
CA LEU A 22 50.77 -8.64 16.25
C LEU A 22 49.60 -8.92 15.29
N LEU A 23 49.78 -9.83 14.33
CA LEU A 23 48.69 -10.26 13.43
C LEU A 23 47.60 -11.02 14.20
N LEU A 24 47.98 -11.90 15.13
CA LEU A 24 47.03 -12.61 15.98
C LEU A 24 46.24 -11.65 16.87
N ASP A 25 46.91 -10.67 17.47
CA ASP A 25 46.28 -9.65 18.32
C ASP A 25 45.26 -8.83 17.53
N ARG A 26 45.62 -8.36 16.32
CA ARG A 26 44.67 -7.66 15.42
C ARG A 26 43.49 -8.53 15.01
N ARG A 27 43.74 -9.81 14.71
CA ARG A 27 42.67 -10.77 14.36
C ARG A 27 41.74 -11.00 15.54
N LEU A 28 42.28 -11.19 16.74
CA LEU A 28 41.48 -11.36 17.96
C LEU A 28 40.70 -10.10 18.30
N GLU A 29 41.28 -8.92 18.12
CA GLU A 29 40.57 -7.65 18.29
C GLU A 29 39.37 -7.56 17.34
N THR A 30 39.58 -7.90 16.06
CA THR A 30 38.50 -7.95 15.06
C THR A 30 37.41 -8.94 15.47
N LEU A 31 37.81 -10.15 15.89
CA LEU A 31 36.87 -11.18 16.34
C LEU A 31 36.15 -10.79 17.63
N ARG A 32 36.77 -10.04 18.54
CA ARG A 32 36.16 -9.52 19.77
C ARG A 32 35.08 -8.49 19.48
N ARG A 33 35.26 -7.64 18.47
CA ARG A 33 34.23 -6.69 18.02
C ARG A 33 33.01 -7.40 17.44
N ILE A 34 33.24 -8.51 16.72
CA ILE A 34 32.17 -9.33 16.13
C ILE A 34 31.45 -10.17 17.22
N LEU A 35 32.25 -10.80 18.09
CA LEU A 35 31.86 -11.77 19.11
C LEU A 35 32.65 -11.54 20.42
N PRO A 36 32.07 -10.81 21.39
CA PRO A 36 32.70 -10.46 22.66
C PRO A 36 33.08 -11.66 23.55
N ASP A 37 34.05 -11.45 24.44
CA ASP A 37 34.53 -12.40 25.46
C ASP A 37 33.73 -12.30 26.78
N GLY A 38 32.41 -12.35 26.68
CA GLY A 38 31.48 -12.20 27.81
C GLY A 38 30.27 -11.34 27.46
N PRO A 39 29.25 -11.30 28.32
CA PRO A 39 28.05 -10.50 28.07
C PRO A 39 28.34 -9.00 28.19
N THR A 40 27.81 -8.22 27.25
CA THR A 40 28.00 -6.76 27.18
C THR A 40 26.66 -6.00 27.14
N PRO A 41 25.74 -6.23 28.09
CA PRO A 41 24.34 -5.81 27.97
C PRO A 41 24.13 -4.31 27.79
N THR A 42 24.94 -3.48 28.46
CA THR A 42 24.86 -2.01 28.34
C THR A 42 25.34 -1.52 26.97
N ALA A 43 26.43 -2.07 26.45
CA ALA A 43 26.96 -1.74 25.13
C ALA A 43 26.05 -2.27 24.02
N ASP A 44 25.52 -3.48 24.17
CA ASP A 44 24.57 -4.10 23.25
C ASP A 44 23.26 -3.28 23.19
N GLN A 45 22.75 -2.80 24.33
CA GLN A 45 21.58 -1.90 24.37
C GLN A 45 21.85 -0.56 23.68
N ALA A 46 23.01 0.05 23.94
CA ALA A 46 23.41 1.32 23.33
C ALA A 46 23.53 1.19 21.80
N LEU A 47 24.15 0.11 21.32
CA LEU A 47 24.24 -0.20 19.89
C LEU A 47 22.87 -0.35 19.25
N VAL A 48 21.96 -1.13 19.86
CA VAL A 48 20.60 -1.31 19.31
C VAL A 48 19.83 0.01 19.26
N ARG A 49 20.01 0.88 20.27
CA ARG A 49 19.43 2.22 20.28
C ARG A 49 19.97 3.08 19.15
N GLU A 50 21.28 3.12 18.96
CA GLU A 50 21.93 3.87 17.88
C GLU A 50 21.42 3.43 16.49
N LEU A 51 21.28 2.12 16.27
CA LEU A 51 20.71 1.57 15.04
C LEU A 51 19.24 1.99 14.87
N ALA A 52 18.43 1.98 15.93
CA ALA A 52 17.03 2.40 15.85
C ALA A 52 16.89 3.90 15.54
N GLU A 53 17.71 4.74 16.16
CA GLU A 53 17.75 6.19 15.92
C GLU A 53 18.23 6.53 14.50
N ALA A 54 19.31 5.88 14.04
CA ALA A 54 19.81 6.02 12.67
C ALA A 54 18.81 5.55 11.62
N ALA A 55 17.90 4.63 11.99
CA ALA A 55 16.82 4.18 11.14
C ALA A 55 15.61 5.13 11.12
N LYS A 56 15.58 6.15 12.01
CA LYS A 56 14.47 7.07 12.27
C LYS A 56 13.23 6.43 12.92
N LEU A 57 13.42 5.35 13.69
CA LEU A 57 12.33 4.78 14.48
C LEU A 57 11.95 5.71 15.64
N GLY A 58 10.66 5.93 15.83
CA GLY A 58 10.08 6.73 16.91
C GLY A 58 9.69 5.89 18.13
N ARG A 59 9.61 6.55 19.30
CA ARG A 59 9.14 5.96 20.58
C ARG A 59 9.81 4.59 20.90
N VAL A 60 11.14 4.52 20.72
CA VAL A 60 11.91 3.29 20.90
C VAL A 60 11.98 2.90 22.38
N SER A 61 11.54 1.68 22.69
CA SER A 61 11.64 1.03 24.00
C SER A 61 12.51 -0.22 23.88
N LEU A 62 13.53 -0.33 24.73
CA LEU A 62 14.47 -1.44 24.75
C LEU A 62 14.48 -2.10 26.12
N LEU A 63 14.24 -3.42 26.16
CA LEU A 63 14.36 -4.22 27.37
C LEU A 63 15.46 -5.28 27.16
N VAL A 64 16.50 -5.21 27.99
CA VAL A 64 17.59 -6.19 27.97
C VAL A 64 17.28 -7.28 28.99
N ARG A 65 17.22 -8.53 28.54
CA ARG A 65 17.02 -9.69 29.42
C ARG A 65 18.34 -10.13 30.06
N PRO A 66 18.31 -10.86 31.19
CA PRO A 66 19.50 -11.48 31.74
C PRO A 66 20.22 -12.35 30.69
N PRO A 67 21.56 -12.28 30.59
CA PRO A 67 22.32 -13.11 29.64
C PRO A 67 22.10 -14.59 29.90
N VAL A 68 22.01 -15.38 28.83
CA VAL A 68 21.84 -16.84 28.90
C VAL A 68 23.08 -17.50 28.32
N GLU A 69 23.60 -18.53 28.98
CA GLU A 69 24.74 -19.32 28.50
C GLU A 69 24.31 -20.77 28.24
N ALA A 70 24.71 -21.31 27.10
CA ALA A 70 24.50 -22.69 26.67
C ALA A 70 25.81 -23.24 26.07
N GLY A 71 26.56 -24.00 26.87
CA GLY A 71 27.83 -24.61 26.44
C GLY A 71 28.90 -23.57 26.08
N ALA A 72 29.35 -23.57 24.83
CA ALA A 72 30.38 -22.65 24.34
C ALA A 72 29.84 -21.29 23.84
N ARG A 73 28.53 -21.06 23.96
CA ARG A 73 27.82 -19.87 23.47
C ARG A 73 27.01 -19.24 24.60
N GLY A 74 26.94 -17.92 24.62
CA GLY A 74 25.91 -17.19 25.34
C GLY A 74 25.23 -16.17 24.44
N ASP A 75 24.08 -15.66 24.86
CA ASP A 75 23.32 -14.64 24.15
C ASP A 75 22.86 -13.56 25.14
N VAL A 76 23.04 -12.30 24.76
CA VAL A 76 22.29 -11.17 25.34
C VAL A 76 21.04 -10.99 24.49
N ILE A 77 19.87 -11.06 25.13
CA ILE A 77 18.58 -10.90 24.44
C ILE A 77 18.07 -9.48 24.67
N VAL A 78 17.72 -8.80 23.59
CA VAL A 78 17.18 -7.44 23.61
C VAL A 78 15.82 -7.44 22.94
N ASP A 79 14.78 -7.13 23.71
CA ASP A 79 13.44 -6.85 23.18
C ASP A 79 13.38 -5.40 22.72
N VAL A 80 12.96 -5.20 21.47
CA VAL A 80 12.85 -3.91 20.81
C VAL A 80 11.38 -3.66 20.51
N ALA A 81 10.84 -2.54 20.97
CA ALA A 81 9.54 -2.03 20.54
C ALA A 81 9.69 -0.60 20.02
N ALA A 82 9.13 -0.29 18.86
CA ALA A 82 9.21 1.04 18.27
C ALA A 82 8.03 1.32 17.34
N PHE A 83 7.91 2.56 16.88
CA PHE A 83 6.94 2.99 15.88
C PHE A 83 7.68 3.59 14.69
N GLY A 84 7.21 3.34 13.47
CA GLY A 84 7.80 3.93 12.27
C GLY A 84 7.07 3.48 11.02
N ARG A 85 7.41 4.07 9.87
CA ARG A 85 6.91 3.62 8.58
C ARG A 85 7.58 2.32 8.17
N PHE A 86 7.02 1.61 7.20
CA PHE A 86 7.63 0.36 6.73
C PHE A 86 9.06 0.53 6.23
N ALA A 87 9.35 1.66 5.56
CA ALA A 87 10.68 1.99 5.10
C ALA A 87 11.69 2.20 6.25
N ASP A 88 11.25 2.71 7.40
CA ASP A 88 12.10 2.90 8.58
C ASP A 88 12.43 1.55 9.23
N VAL A 89 11.46 0.63 9.24
CA VAL A 89 11.65 -0.75 9.70
C VAL A 89 12.63 -1.53 8.81
N ASP A 90 12.51 -1.47 7.47
CA ASP A 90 13.50 -2.07 6.56
C ASP A 90 14.90 -1.47 6.78
N ARG A 91 14.97 -0.14 6.94
CA ARG A 91 16.25 0.56 7.20
C ARG A 91 16.90 0.08 8.50
N PHE A 92 16.12 -0.11 9.55
CA PHE A 92 16.61 -0.67 10.82
C PHE A 92 17.22 -2.05 10.61
N PHE A 93 16.50 -2.97 9.97
CA PHE A 93 17.02 -4.33 9.76
C PHE A 93 18.17 -4.40 8.75
N ARG A 94 18.28 -3.43 7.83
CA ARG A 94 19.47 -3.23 7.01
C ARG A 94 20.69 -2.84 7.83
N GLN A 95 20.54 -1.90 8.76
CA GLN A 95 21.62 -1.49 9.65
C GLN A 95 22.01 -2.63 10.61
N VAL A 96 21.04 -3.38 11.14
CA VAL A 96 21.29 -4.61 11.91
C VAL A 96 22.05 -5.64 11.08
N ALA A 97 21.68 -5.84 9.81
CA ALA A 97 22.36 -6.76 8.90
C ALA A 97 23.84 -6.38 8.67
N LEU A 98 24.11 -5.07 8.54
CA LEU A 98 25.44 -4.49 8.26
C LEU A 98 26.29 -4.22 9.50
N SER A 99 25.76 -4.43 10.70
CA SER A 99 26.50 -4.21 11.95
C SER A 99 27.76 -5.08 12.03
N ALA A 100 28.85 -4.50 12.54
CA ALA A 100 30.08 -5.25 12.82
C ALA A 100 29.85 -6.31 13.92
N ARG A 101 28.92 -6.04 14.84
CA ARG A 101 28.47 -6.97 15.87
C ARG A 101 27.51 -7.98 15.24
N LEU A 102 27.69 -9.27 15.52
CA LEU A 102 26.70 -10.26 15.12
C LEU A 102 25.39 -10.03 15.88
N ILE A 103 24.30 -9.88 15.14
CA ILE A 103 22.95 -9.74 15.68
C ILE A 103 22.04 -10.68 14.90
N ASP A 104 21.44 -11.62 15.61
CA ASP A 104 20.44 -12.55 15.09
C ASP A 104 19.03 -12.07 15.48
N VAL A 105 18.05 -12.26 14.59
CA VAL A 105 16.67 -11.83 14.82
C VAL A 105 15.84 -13.06 15.12
N GLU A 106 15.47 -13.25 16.39
CA GLU A 106 14.66 -14.39 16.82
C GLU A 106 13.23 -14.26 16.30
N SER A 107 12.64 -13.07 16.43
CA SER A 107 11.31 -12.77 15.92
C SER A 107 11.11 -11.30 15.57
N LEU A 108 10.13 -11.05 14.70
CA LEU A 108 9.62 -9.74 14.32
C LEU A 108 8.10 -9.79 14.28
N THR A 109 7.45 -8.74 14.76
CA THR A 109 6.01 -8.50 14.64
C THR A 109 5.78 -7.06 14.21
N LEU A 110 4.94 -6.88 13.20
CA LEU A 110 4.46 -5.63 12.66
C LEU A 110 2.96 -5.56 12.85
N THR A 111 2.46 -4.44 13.34
CA THR A 111 1.03 -4.21 13.53
C THR A 111 0.69 -2.82 13.03
N ALA A 112 -0.28 -2.73 12.11
CA ALA A 112 -0.82 -1.46 11.65
C ALA A 112 -1.38 -0.66 12.84
N THR A 113 -1.23 0.66 12.78
CA THR A 113 -1.86 1.58 13.73
C THR A 113 -2.78 2.53 12.98
N THR A 114 -3.55 3.33 13.71
CA THR A 114 -4.42 4.36 13.13
C THR A 114 -3.67 5.64 12.75
N GLU A 115 -2.37 5.75 13.03
CA GLU A 115 -1.58 7.00 12.90
C GLU A 115 -0.58 6.96 11.71
N ASP A 116 -0.88 6.26 10.60
CA ASP A 116 0.03 6.10 9.44
C ASP A 116 1.46 5.63 9.82
N VAL A 117 1.53 4.82 10.88
CA VAL A 117 2.76 4.20 11.37
C VAL A 117 2.51 2.77 11.79
N ILE A 118 3.57 1.97 11.78
CA ILE A 118 3.55 0.57 12.19
C ILE A 118 4.15 0.48 13.59
N LYS A 119 3.50 -0.29 14.46
CA LYS A 119 4.11 -0.75 15.70
C LYS A 119 4.99 -1.96 15.39
N MET A 120 6.29 -1.81 15.58
CA MET A 120 7.28 -2.88 15.45
C MET A 120 7.61 -3.45 16.83
N ALA A 121 7.64 -4.78 16.94
CA ALA A 121 8.22 -5.50 18.07
C ALA A 121 9.19 -6.57 17.55
N ALA A 122 10.41 -6.63 18.06
CA ALA A 122 11.41 -7.59 17.64
C ALA A 122 12.22 -8.12 18.82
N VAL A 123 12.71 -9.35 18.71
CA VAL A 123 13.61 -9.98 19.68
C VAL A 123 14.96 -10.20 19.02
N LEU A 124 15.99 -9.51 19.51
CA LEU A 124 17.36 -9.59 19.00
C LEU A 124 18.22 -10.43 19.92
N ARG A 125 19.03 -11.33 19.34
CA ARG A 125 20.05 -12.10 20.04
C ARG A 125 21.43 -11.61 19.65
N LEU A 126 22.19 -11.17 20.64
CA LEU A 126 23.58 -10.73 20.49
C LEU A 126 24.49 -11.80 21.12
N PRO A 127 25.02 -12.74 20.31
CA PRO A 127 25.80 -13.86 20.82
C PRO A 127 27.14 -13.41 21.38
N PHE A 128 27.60 -14.00 22.48
CA PHE A 128 28.94 -13.81 23.02
C PHE A 128 29.59 -15.16 23.31
N ARG A 129 30.91 -15.17 23.50
CA ARG A 129 31.62 -16.36 23.97
C ARG A 129 31.78 -16.28 25.49
N PRO A 130 31.24 -17.24 26.27
CA PRO A 130 31.47 -17.29 27.71
C PRO A 130 32.96 -17.39 28.04
N ALA A 131 33.41 -16.70 29.08
CA ALA A 131 34.82 -16.71 29.49
C ALA A 131 35.33 -18.13 29.85
N LYS A 132 34.44 -19.01 30.30
CA LYS A 132 34.72 -20.40 30.67
C LYS A 132 34.52 -21.40 29.52
N ALA A 133 34.22 -20.93 28.31
CA ALA A 133 33.97 -21.82 27.18
C ALA A 133 35.23 -22.62 26.80
N PRO A 134 35.13 -23.95 26.62
CA PRO A 134 36.27 -24.80 26.33
C PRO A 134 36.95 -24.40 25.01
N LEU A 135 38.28 -24.40 25.00
CA LEU A 135 39.09 -24.11 23.82
C LEU A 135 39.41 -25.41 23.08
N PRO A 136 39.42 -25.39 21.74
CA PRO A 136 39.94 -26.51 20.95
C PRO A 136 41.44 -26.67 21.22
N PRO A 137 42.02 -27.84 20.91
CA PRO A 137 43.47 -27.99 20.93
C PRO A 137 44.12 -26.93 20.04
N PRO A 138 45.30 -26.39 20.43
CA PRO A 138 45.99 -25.41 19.61
C PRO A 138 46.35 -26.01 18.25
N PRO A 139 46.31 -25.22 17.17
CA PRO A 139 46.64 -25.70 15.84
C PRO A 139 48.07 -26.25 15.79
N GLU A 140 48.29 -27.35 15.05
CA GLU A 140 49.61 -27.95 14.89
C GLU A 140 50.56 -26.97 14.19
N VAL A 141 51.52 -26.44 14.94
CA VAL A 141 52.48 -25.47 14.40
C VAL A 141 53.66 -26.22 13.79
N ARG A 142 53.82 -26.12 12.47
CA ARG A 142 54.89 -26.79 11.71
C ARG A 142 56.30 -26.41 12.18
N ASN A 143 56.50 -25.21 12.73
CA ASN A 143 57.77 -24.70 13.23
C ASN A 143 57.58 -24.04 14.61
N ARG A 144 58.17 -24.62 15.67
CA ARG A 144 58.11 -24.03 17.01
C ARG A 144 58.95 -22.74 17.03
N PRO A 145 58.40 -21.59 17.48
CA PRO A 145 59.17 -20.36 17.64
C PRO A 145 60.38 -20.60 18.56
N THR A 146 61.59 -20.36 18.08
CA THR A 146 62.83 -20.48 18.86
C THR A 146 63.10 -19.18 19.61
N GLY A 147 63.64 -19.28 20.84
CA GLY A 147 64.03 -18.10 21.64
C GLY A 147 62.88 -17.37 22.38
N VAL A 148 61.66 -17.90 22.38
CA VAL A 148 60.51 -17.31 23.10
C VAL A 148 60.33 -17.98 24.47
N PRO A 149 60.14 -17.22 25.57
CA PRO A 149 59.84 -17.79 26.89
C PRO A 149 58.58 -18.66 26.89
N ARG A 150 58.60 -19.78 27.62
CA ARG A 150 57.46 -20.72 27.70
C ARG A 150 56.13 -20.04 28.05
N PRO A 151 56.04 -19.14 29.05
CA PRO A 151 54.75 -18.49 29.39
C PRO A 151 54.17 -17.67 28.22
N THR A 152 55.03 -16.99 27.46
CA THR A 152 54.64 -16.21 26.29
C THR A 152 54.17 -17.10 25.14
N LEU A 153 54.84 -18.24 24.95
CA LEU A 153 54.47 -19.23 23.95
C LEU A 153 53.13 -19.90 24.28
N ASP A 154 52.90 -20.25 25.55
CA ASP A 154 51.65 -20.86 26.01
C ASP A 154 50.46 -19.88 25.89
N ALA A 155 50.68 -18.60 26.15
CA ALA A 155 49.69 -17.55 25.91
C ALA A 155 49.37 -17.41 24.42
N TYR A 156 50.39 -17.43 23.56
CA TYR A 156 50.22 -17.39 22.10
C TYR A 156 49.39 -18.56 21.59
N TYR A 157 49.67 -19.79 22.02
CA TYR A 157 48.88 -20.97 21.62
C TYR A 157 47.42 -20.92 22.11
N ARG A 158 47.19 -20.41 23.34
CA ARG A 158 45.83 -20.17 23.84
C ARG A 158 45.07 -19.16 22.98
N ASP A 159 45.72 -18.07 22.62
CA ASP A 159 45.15 -17.02 21.78
C ASP A 159 44.86 -17.52 20.36
N GLN A 160 45.72 -18.38 19.79
CA GLN A 160 45.45 -19.06 18.52
C GLN A 160 44.23 -19.97 18.60
N ALA A 161 44.13 -20.79 19.65
CA ALA A 161 42.98 -21.67 19.87
C ALA A 161 41.68 -20.85 20.05
N LEU A 162 41.75 -19.71 20.76
CA LEU A 162 40.63 -18.79 20.92
C LEU A 162 40.21 -18.17 19.59
N ALA A 163 41.18 -17.72 18.78
CA ALA A 163 40.91 -17.13 17.47
C ALA A 163 40.24 -18.13 16.52
N LEU A 164 40.68 -19.39 16.53
CA LEU A 164 40.07 -20.49 15.76
C LEU A 164 38.63 -20.74 16.23
N ALA A 165 38.44 -20.94 17.52
CA ALA A 165 37.13 -21.22 18.10
C ALA A 165 36.11 -20.11 17.83
N LYS A 166 36.54 -18.84 17.91
CA LYS A 166 35.71 -17.69 17.55
C LYS A 166 35.39 -17.64 16.07
N ALA A 167 36.38 -17.88 15.20
CA ALA A 167 36.17 -17.87 13.76
C ALA A 167 35.13 -18.93 13.35
N ASP A 168 35.24 -20.14 13.87
CA ASP A 168 34.29 -21.23 13.61
C ASP A 168 32.89 -20.89 14.13
N MET A 169 32.79 -20.35 15.35
CA MET A 169 31.51 -19.94 15.91
C MET A 169 30.87 -18.80 15.11
N VAL A 170 31.65 -17.82 14.65
CA VAL A 170 31.17 -16.74 13.77
C VAL A 170 30.63 -17.31 12.46
N VAL A 171 31.31 -18.27 11.84
CA VAL A 171 30.86 -18.91 10.60
C VAL A 171 29.54 -19.67 10.83
N GLN A 172 29.43 -20.44 11.92
CA GLN A 172 28.20 -21.16 12.27
C GLN A 172 27.03 -20.19 12.51
N LEU A 173 27.27 -19.11 13.27
CA LEU A 173 26.26 -18.10 13.56
C LEU A 173 25.79 -17.38 12.31
N ARG A 174 26.69 -17.05 11.38
CA ARG A 174 26.32 -16.44 10.09
C ARG A 174 25.44 -17.36 9.23
N ARG A 175 25.68 -18.67 9.27
CA ARG A 175 24.86 -19.67 8.55
C ARG A 175 23.46 -19.85 9.15
N ALA A 176 23.34 -19.72 10.47
CA ALA A 176 22.07 -19.86 11.19
C ALA A 176 21.28 -18.55 11.33
N ARG A 177 21.90 -17.42 10.97
CA ARG A 177 21.34 -16.07 11.16
C ARG A 177 20.02 -15.91 10.42
N ARG A 178 18.98 -15.51 11.14
CA ARG A 178 17.71 -15.07 10.56
C ARG A 178 17.81 -13.59 10.23
N ASN A 179 17.46 -13.25 9.00
CA ASN A 179 17.40 -11.86 8.54
C ASN A 179 15.98 -11.57 8.01
N PRO A 180 15.21 -10.68 8.66
CA PRO A 180 13.85 -10.37 8.25
C PRO A 180 13.77 -9.59 6.94
N ARG A 181 14.88 -9.15 6.34
CA ARG A 181 14.84 -8.35 5.12
C ARG A 181 14.19 -9.06 3.94
N LEU A 182 14.40 -10.37 3.77
CA LEU A 182 13.71 -11.11 2.71
C LEU A 182 12.20 -11.12 2.98
N PHE A 183 11.81 -11.37 4.23
CA PHE A 183 10.41 -11.30 4.64
C PHE A 183 9.78 -9.93 4.31
N LEU A 184 10.42 -8.83 4.70
CA LEU A 184 9.93 -7.47 4.43
C LEU A 184 9.88 -7.15 2.92
N SER A 185 10.92 -7.52 2.17
CA SER A 185 10.96 -7.33 0.72
C SER A 185 9.83 -8.07 0.02
N GLU A 186 9.57 -9.32 0.42
CA GLU A 186 8.50 -10.13 -0.17
C GLU A 186 7.10 -9.58 0.19
N LEU A 187 6.89 -9.10 1.42
CA LEU A 187 5.62 -8.45 1.78
C LEU A 187 5.33 -7.23 0.89
N ALA A 188 6.33 -6.38 0.66
CA ALA A 188 6.19 -5.23 -0.21
C ALA A 188 6.01 -5.62 -1.69
N ALA A 189 6.69 -6.67 -2.15
CA ALA A 189 6.56 -7.15 -3.53
C ALA A 189 5.19 -7.79 -3.82
N ILE A 190 4.63 -8.51 -2.86
CA ILE A 190 3.34 -9.20 -3.00
C ILE A 190 2.16 -8.23 -2.99
N THR A 191 2.30 -7.10 -2.31
CA THR A 191 1.24 -6.08 -2.15
C THR A 191 1.33 -4.93 -3.15
N ARG A 192 2.41 -4.88 -3.95
CA ARG A 192 2.66 -3.81 -4.92
C ARG A 192 1.58 -3.74 -5.99
N ASP A 193 1.12 -2.52 -6.29
CA ASP A 193 0.12 -2.22 -7.33
C ASP A 193 -1.19 -3.02 -7.18
N ARG A 194 -1.56 -3.38 -5.95
CA ARG A 194 -2.71 -4.25 -5.68
C ARG A 194 -3.63 -3.68 -4.62
N PRO A 195 -4.94 -3.97 -4.70
CA PRO A 195 -5.92 -3.60 -3.70
C PRO A 195 -5.81 -4.52 -2.47
N VAL A 196 -4.66 -4.47 -1.80
CA VAL A 196 -4.31 -5.28 -0.62
C VAL A 196 -3.60 -4.39 0.40
N VAL A 197 -4.04 -4.48 1.65
CA VAL A 197 -3.41 -3.84 2.82
C VAL A 197 -3.10 -4.89 3.88
N LEU A 198 -1.97 -4.74 4.57
CA LEU A 198 -1.58 -5.58 5.70
C LEU A 198 -1.95 -4.92 7.01
N ASN A 199 -2.53 -5.69 7.93
CA ASN A 199 -2.86 -5.23 9.28
C ASN A 199 -1.87 -5.80 10.30
N PHE A 200 -1.29 -6.96 10.00
CA PHE A 200 -0.40 -7.69 10.88
C PHE A 200 0.55 -8.56 10.07
N ALA A 201 1.82 -8.59 10.46
CA ALA A 201 2.78 -9.55 9.96
C ALA A 201 3.72 -9.98 11.08
N SER A 202 3.92 -11.27 11.28
CA SER A 202 4.94 -11.79 12.19
C SER A 202 5.86 -12.79 11.50
N LEU A 203 7.08 -12.83 11.98
CA LEU A 203 8.16 -13.69 11.54
C LEU A 203 8.82 -14.32 12.77
N GLY A 204 8.89 -15.63 12.79
CA GLY A 204 9.63 -16.44 13.77
C GLY A 204 10.17 -17.68 13.07
N GLU A 205 9.94 -18.88 13.64
CA GLU A 205 10.15 -20.13 12.89
C GLU A 205 9.09 -20.29 11.79
N GLU A 206 7.88 -19.88 12.13
CA GLU A 206 6.75 -19.72 11.24
C GLU A 206 6.49 -18.24 11.02
N PHE A 207 5.85 -17.92 9.89
CA PHE A 207 5.34 -16.60 9.62
C PHE A 207 3.81 -16.61 9.67
N LEU A 208 3.24 -15.45 9.98
CA LEU A 208 1.81 -15.19 9.92
C LEU A 208 1.59 -13.80 9.33
N VAL A 209 0.80 -13.71 8.27
CA VAL A 209 0.44 -12.44 7.62
C VAL A 209 -1.07 -12.34 7.60
N ARG A 210 -1.60 -11.20 8.05
CA ARG A 210 -3.04 -10.89 7.99
C ARG A 210 -3.25 -9.55 7.34
N GLY A 211 -4.30 -9.47 6.54
CA GLY A 211 -4.64 -8.25 5.84
C GLY A 211 -6.06 -8.27 5.29
N GLN A 212 -6.34 -7.26 4.50
CA GLN A 212 -7.58 -7.10 3.76
C GLN A 212 -7.26 -6.94 2.28
N ALA A 213 -8.11 -7.50 1.44
CA ALA A 213 -8.06 -7.34 0.00
C ALA A 213 -9.45 -7.04 -0.54
N VAL A 214 -9.53 -6.34 -1.65
CA VAL A 214 -10.78 -6.14 -2.40
C VAL A 214 -10.76 -6.99 -3.65
N GLY A 215 -11.86 -7.70 -3.89
CA GLY A 215 -12.03 -8.55 -5.06
C GLY A 215 -11.49 -9.96 -4.85
N GLU A 216 -12.23 -10.96 -5.32
CA GLU A 216 -11.83 -12.36 -5.33
C GLU A 216 -10.69 -12.61 -6.33
N GLY A 217 -10.71 -11.93 -7.49
CA GLY A 217 -9.65 -11.99 -8.49
C GLY A 217 -8.27 -11.63 -7.91
N PRO A 218 -8.09 -10.41 -7.36
CA PRO A 218 -6.85 -10.00 -6.70
C PRO A 218 -6.43 -10.94 -5.57
N LEU A 219 -7.40 -11.49 -4.82
CA LEU A 219 -7.12 -12.41 -3.72
C LEU A 219 -6.57 -13.76 -4.20
N ARG A 220 -7.09 -14.34 -5.29
CA ARG A 220 -6.52 -15.57 -5.89
C ARG A 220 -5.12 -15.33 -6.45
N VAL A 221 -4.89 -14.17 -7.04
CA VAL A 221 -3.55 -13.76 -7.51
C VAL A 221 -2.60 -13.52 -6.33
N LEU A 222 -3.12 -13.05 -5.19
CA LEU A 222 -2.37 -12.89 -3.94
C LEU A 222 -1.95 -14.25 -3.39
N GLU A 223 -2.88 -15.21 -3.28
CA GLU A 223 -2.63 -16.59 -2.85
C GLU A 223 -1.55 -17.24 -3.71
N THR A 224 -1.71 -17.22 -5.04
CA THR A 224 -0.73 -17.79 -5.99
C THR A 224 0.67 -17.17 -5.81
N ARG A 225 0.77 -15.88 -5.48
CA ARG A 225 2.05 -15.19 -5.23
C ARG A 225 2.69 -15.62 -3.93
N PHE A 226 1.90 -15.82 -2.88
CA PHE A 226 2.42 -16.40 -1.64
C PHE A 226 2.94 -17.81 -1.87
N GLU A 227 2.23 -18.64 -2.63
CA GLU A 227 2.63 -20.03 -2.92
C GLU A 227 3.86 -20.14 -3.83
N ARG A 228 3.96 -19.27 -4.85
CA ARG A 228 5.09 -19.28 -5.82
C ARG A 228 6.29 -18.44 -5.36
N GLY A 229 6.14 -17.63 -4.33
CA GLY A 229 7.19 -16.76 -3.80
C GLY A 229 8.24 -17.49 -2.97
N PHE A 230 9.01 -16.75 -2.18
CA PHE A 230 9.98 -17.33 -1.24
C PHE A 230 9.34 -17.91 0.02
N PHE A 231 8.04 -17.68 0.21
CA PHE A 231 7.27 -18.21 1.32
C PHE A 231 6.97 -19.69 1.14
N ARG A 232 7.16 -20.47 2.21
CA ARG A 232 6.67 -21.86 2.26
C ARG A 232 5.31 -21.85 2.95
N VAL A 233 4.27 -21.53 2.19
CA VAL A 233 2.89 -21.45 2.68
C VAL A 233 2.43 -22.83 3.13
N ALA A 234 1.85 -22.89 4.33
CA ALA A 234 1.17 -24.07 4.84
C ALA A 234 -0.35 -23.95 4.68
N GLU A 235 -0.88 -22.74 4.85
CA GLU A 235 -2.31 -22.46 4.73
C GLU A 235 -2.55 -21.01 4.32
N PHE A 236 -3.58 -20.83 3.48
CA PHE A 236 -4.15 -19.54 3.11
C PHE A 236 -5.65 -19.57 3.45
N LEU A 237 -6.08 -18.75 4.40
CA LEU A 237 -7.47 -18.64 4.84
C LEU A 237 -8.06 -17.31 4.39
N MET A 238 -9.32 -17.34 3.97
CA MET A 238 -10.05 -16.17 3.54
C MET A 238 -11.48 -16.15 4.08
N ALA A 239 -11.96 -14.97 4.46
CA ALA A 239 -13.32 -14.76 4.91
C ALA A 239 -13.83 -13.38 4.48
N ARG A 240 -15.10 -13.29 4.08
CA ARG A 240 -15.71 -12.01 3.70
C ARG A 240 -15.88 -11.10 4.92
N GLN A 241 -15.48 -9.84 4.79
CA GLN A 241 -15.63 -8.79 5.79
C GLN A 241 -16.16 -7.51 5.13
N GLY A 242 -17.49 -7.37 5.09
CA GLY A 242 -18.13 -6.24 4.41
C GLY A 242 -17.89 -6.28 2.89
N ALA A 243 -17.30 -5.21 2.36
CA ALA A 243 -16.91 -5.06 0.95
C ALA A 243 -15.56 -5.70 0.59
N CYS A 244 -14.80 -6.16 1.59
CA CYS A 244 -13.48 -6.77 1.42
C CYS A 244 -13.49 -8.25 1.80
N HIS A 245 -12.35 -8.89 1.55
CA HIS A 245 -11.97 -10.17 2.12
C HIS A 245 -10.87 -9.96 3.15
N ARG A 246 -11.07 -10.49 4.36
CA ARG A 246 -9.99 -10.70 5.31
C ARG A 246 -9.24 -11.95 4.91
N PHE A 247 -7.92 -11.89 4.88
CA PHE A 247 -7.09 -13.07 4.65
C PHE A 247 -6.08 -13.29 5.77
N GLU A 248 -5.67 -14.54 5.91
CA GLU A 248 -4.65 -14.98 6.85
C GLU A 248 -3.77 -16.02 6.16
N VAL A 249 -2.47 -15.77 6.11
CA VAL A 249 -1.48 -16.68 5.51
C VAL A 249 -0.51 -17.10 6.58
N ARG A 250 -0.28 -18.42 6.71
CA ARG A 250 0.73 -18.96 7.61
C ARG A 250 1.59 -19.99 6.93
N GLY A 251 2.83 -20.12 7.38
CA GLY A 251 3.79 -21.04 6.80
C GLY A 251 5.15 -20.98 7.47
N ARG A 252 6.16 -21.60 6.86
CA ARG A 252 7.53 -21.57 7.37
C ARG A 252 8.27 -20.35 6.87
N SER A 253 8.98 -19.68 7.78
CA SER A 253 9.73 -18.46 7.49
C SER A 253 10.73 -18.67 6.35
N PRO A 254 10.86 -17.71 5.42
CA PRO A 254 11.84 -17.80 4.36
C PRO A 254 13.26 -17.71 4.94
N VAL A 255 14.17 -18.57 4.49
CA VAL A 255 15.58 -18.55 4.90
C VAL A 255 16.38 -17.89 3.80
N ALA A 256 16.81 -16.65 4.02
CA ALA A 256 17.72 -15.94 3.12
C ALA A 256 19.15 -15.98 3.65
N GLY A 257 20.13 -16.21 2.76
CA GLY A 257 21.52 -15.92 3.08
C GLY A 257 21.74 -14.40 3.24
N THR A 258 22.79 -14.01 3.96
CA THR A 258 23.12 -12.59 4.22
C THR A 258 23.43 -11.77 2.97
N ASP A 259 23.72 -12.44 1.85
CA ASP A 259 24.26 -11.84 0.62
C ASP A 259 23.21 -11.64 -0.47
N ALA A 260 21.92 -11.86 -0.17
CA ALA A 260 20.84 -11.60 -1.12
C ALA A 260 20.69 -10.08 -1.33
N GLU A 261 20.92 -9.61 -2.56
CA GLU A 261 20.55 -8.26 -2.98
C GLU A 261 19.02 -8.18 -3.07
N LEU A 262 18.42 -7.53 -2.07
CA LEU A 262 16.97 -7.38 -1.99
C LEU A 262 16.56 -5.96 -2.41
N PRO A 263 15.55 -5.83 -3.29
CA PRO A 263 15.05 -4.53 -3.69
C PRO A 263 14.52 -3.76 -2.48
N LEU A 264 14.67 -2.44 -2.52
CA LEU A 264 14.03 -1.55 -1.56
C LEU A 264 12.51 -1.61 -1.74
N PRO A 265 11.73 -1.71 -0.65
CA PRO A 265 10.29 -1.55 -0.74
C PRO A 265 9.98 -0.10 -1.17
N ALA A 266 9.28 0.04 -2.29
CA ALA A 266 8.86 1.34 -2.83
C ALA A 266 7.51 1.81 -2.25
N GLU A 267 6.70 0.88 -1.76
CA GLU A 267 5.36 1.12 -1.20
C GLU A 267 5.29 0.59 0.23
N ASP A 268 4.46 1.23 1.07
CA ASP A 268 4.23 0.81 2.46
C ASP A 268 3.01 -0.13 2.55
N PRO A 269 3.20 -1.46 2.68
CA PRO A 269 2.10 -2.43 2.70
C PRO A 269 1.10 -2.25 3.86
N PHE A 270 1.39 -1.40 4.84
CA PHE A 270 0.53 -1.12 6.00
C PHE A 270 -0.16 0.24 5.91
N ASP A 271 0.01 0.99 4.82
CA ASP A 271 -0.75 2.21 4.57
C ASP A 271 -2.23 1.86 4.37
N GLN A 272 -3.10 2.38 5.25
CA GLN A 272 -4.52 2.08 5.32
C GLN A 272 -5.35 3.35 5.36
N ASP A 273 -6.39 3.40 4.52
CA ASP A 273 -7.47 4.36 4.66
C ASP A 273 -8.19 4.19 6.01
N GLU A 274 -8.77 5.26 6.56
CA GLU A 274 -9.54 5.19 7.83
C GLU A 274 -10.72 4.21 7.78
N THR A 275 -11.29 3.98 6.59
CA THR A 275 -12.44 3.07 6.38
C THR A 275 -12.24 2.16 5.16
N PRO A 276 -11.28 1.23 5.23
CA PRO A 276 -10.75 0.50 4.05
C PRO A 276 -11.80 -0.37 3.34
N CYS A 277 -12.84 -0.80 4.07
CA CYS A 277 -13.81 -1.79 3.60
C CYS A 277 -15.26 -1.30 3.62
N ARG A 278 -15.47 0.01 3.60
CA ARG A 278 -16.81 0.60 3.45
C ARG A 278 -17.15 0.68 1.97
N ALA A 279 -18.23 0.03 1.57
CA ALA A 279 -18.77 0.20 0.22
C ALA A 279 -19.20 1.65 0.01
N ASP A 280 -18.74 2.28 -1.08
CA ASP A 280 -19.14 3.61 -1.53
C ASP A 280 -20.51 3.56 -2.22
N ARG A 281 -21.54 3.17 -1.47
CA ARG A 281 -22.92 3.05 -1.95
C ARG A 281 -23.85 3.84 -1.04
N ASP A 282 -24.82 4.52 -1.64
CA ASP A 282 -25.86 5.20 -0.86
C ASP A 282 -26.78 4.21 -0.17
N PRO A 283 -27.47 4.61 0.91
CA PRO A 283 -28.57 3.80 1.46
C PRO A 283 -29.63 3.59 0.37
N ALA A 284 -30.22 2.39 0.36
CA ALA A 284 -31.29 2.08 -0.59
C ALA A 284 -32.50 2.98 -0.33
N ARG A 285 -32.83 3.81 -1.31
CA ARG A 285 -34.08 4.58 -1.37
C ARG A 285 -34.60 4.42 -2.79
N PRO A 286 -35.52 3.49 -3.08
CA PRO A 286 -35.88 3.17 -4.45
C PRO A 286 -36.60 4.35 -5.08
N VAL A 287 -35.91 5.07 -5.95
CA VAL A 287 -36.51 6.09 -6.82
C VAL A 287 -36.56 5.52 -8.23
N MET A 288 -37.71 5.61 -8.89
CA MET A 288 -37.90 5.09 -10.24
C MET A 288 -38.07 6.24 -11.23
N VAL A 289 -37.29 6.21 -12.30
CA VAL A 289 -37.40 7.14 -13.42
C VAL A 289 -37.73 6.35 -14.68
N LYS A 290 -38.84 6.69 -15.34
CA LYS A 290 -39.29 6.06 -16.58
C LYS A 290 -39.46 7.11 -17.67
N ALA A 291 -39.19 6.72 -18.91
CA ALA A 291 -39.45 7.56 -20.07
C ALA A 291 -40.94 7.99 -20.15
N PRO A 292 -41.22 9.20 -20.67
CA PRO A 292 -42.59 9.65 -20.92
C PRO A 292 -43.20 8.82 -22.07
N SER A 293 -44.06 7.85 -21.71
CA SER A 293 -44.83 6.97 -22.61
C SER A 293 -44.06 5.87 -23.36
N GLN A 294 -44.33 4.61 -23.03
CA GLN A 294 -43.90 3.44 -23.81
C GLN A 294 -44.60 3.32 -25.19
N LYS A 295 -45.67 4.08 -25.44
CA LYS A 295 -46.52 3.93 -26.64
C LYS A 295 -45.99 4.68 -27.87
N ALA A 296 -45.04 5.60 -27.69
CA ALA A 296 -44.35 6.28 -28.78
C ALA A 296 -42.85 6.35 -28.42
N PRO A 297 -42.01 5.43 -28.93
CA PRO A 297 -40.59 5.48 -28.64
C PRO A 297 -40.03 6.81 -29.14
N GLY A 298 -39.26 7.49 -28.30
CA GLY A 298 -38.57 8.72 -28.70
C GLY A 298 -37.65 8.46 -29.91
N LYS A 299 -37.15 9.55 -30.50
CA LYS A 299 -36.25 9.51 -31.66
C LYS A 299 -34.81 9.89 -31.31
N GLY A 300 -34.51 10.07 -30.02
CA GLY A 300 -33.18 10.46 -29.57
C GLY A 300 -32.20 9.27 -29.51
N PRO A 301 -30.89 9.56 -29.44
CA PRO A 301 -29.84 8.54 -29.51
C PRO A 301 -29.62 7.78 -28.20
N LEU A 302 -30.12 8.28 -27.05
CA LEU A 302 -29.79 7.73 -25.74
C LEU A 302 -30.81 6.67 -25.31
N THR A 303 -30.30 5.51 -24.92
CA THR A 303 -31.06 4.49 -24.19
C THR A 303 -30.28 4.14 -22.92
N VAL A 304 -30.90 4.27 -21.76
CA VAL A 304 -30.27 4.11 -20.45
C VAL A 304 -31.16 3.25 -19.55
N ARG A 305 -30.66 2.06 -19.19
CA ARG A 305 -31.35 1.11 -18.30
C ARG A 305 -30.46 0.83 -17.10
N LEU A 306 -30.79 1.42 -15.95
CA LEU A 306 -30.01 1.30 -14.71
C LEU A 306 -30.88 0.73 -13.60
N ARG A 307 -30.28 0.01 -12.66
CA ARG A 307 -30.93 -0.66 -11.52
C ARG A 307 -30.19 -0.34 -10.24
N GLU A 308 -30.90 0.25 -9.29
CA GLU A 308 -30.37 0.58 -7.96
C GLU A 308 -29.01 1.29 -8.01
N VAL A 309 -28.81 2.17 -8.98
CA VAL A 309 -27.56 2.91 -9.20
C VAL A 309 -27.55 4.14 -8.30
N ASP A 310 -26.43 4.49 -7.69
CA ASP A 310 -26.32 5.71 -6.90
C ASP A 310 -26.67 6.92 -7.78
N PHE A 311 -27.38 7.88 -7.22
CA PHE A 311 -27.89 9.00 -7.99
C PHE A 311 -26.79 9.77 -8.74
N ALA A 312 -25.63 9.94 -8.08
CA ALA A 312 -24.44 10.54 -8.68
C ALA A 312 -23.94 9.73 -9.90
N ASP A 313 -23.92 8.39 -9.81
CA ASP A 313 -23.44 7.51 -10.88
C ASP A 313 -24.33 7.54 -12.15
N VAL A 314 -25.60 7.96 -12.06
CA VAL A 314 -26.41 8.22 -13.26
C VAL A 314 -25.79 9.31 -14.13
N PHE A 315 -25.29 10.38 -13.51
CA PHE A 315 -24.63 11.48 -14.23
C PHE A 315 -23.26 11.07 -14.76
N ARG A 316 -22.58 10.13 -14.10
CA ARG A 316 -21.41 9.47 -14.68
C ARG A 316 -21.74 8.72 -15.96
N VAL A 317 -22.82 7.93 -15.97
CA VAL A 317 -23.29 7.20 -17.16
C VAL A 317 -23.59 8.19 -18.29
N LEU A 318 -24.33 9.28 -18.00
CA LEU A 318 -24.62 10.32 -18.99
C LEU A 318 -23.36 11.03 -19.49
N HIS A 319 -22.39 11.32 -18.62
CA HIS A 319 -21.08 11.86 -19.00
C HIS A 319 -20.37 10.95 -19.99
N LEU A 320 -20.29 9.64 -19.70
CA LEU A 320 -19.63 8.67 -20.58
C LEU A 320 -20.30 8.52 -21.95
N LEU A 321 -21.62 8.71 -22.01
CA LEU A 321 -22.40 8.63 -23.25
C LEU A 321 -22.35 9.91 -24.09
N THR A 322 -22.22 11.08 -23.45
CA THR A 322 -22.43 12.38 -24.12
C THR A 322 -21.24 13.33 -24.06
N ALA A 323 -20.20 12.97 -23.30
CA ALA A 323 -19.06 13.82 -22.94
C ALA A 323 -19.44 15.14 -22.23
N GLN A 324 -20.70 15.31 -21.81
CA GLN A 324 -21.14 16.49 -21.06
C GLN A 324 -20.64 16.44 -19.62
N GLY A 325 -20.17 17.57 -19.10
CA GLY A 325 -19.69 17.66 -17.72
C GLY A 325 -20.84 17.73 -16.71
N PHE A 326 -20.70 17.05 -15.57
CA PHE A 326 -21.63 17.11 -14.44
C PHE A 326 -20.90 17.31 -13.11
N LEU A 327 -21.44 18.19 -12.26
CA LEU A 327 -21.03 18.40 -10.88
C LEU A 327 -22.24 18.09 -10.00
N VAL A 328 -22.18 17.02 -9.24
CA VAL A 328 -23.26 16.59 -8.35
C VAL A 328 -22.91 16.98 -6.93
N ASP A 329 -23.77 17.80 -6.32
CA ASP A 329 -23.64 18.25 -4.94
C ASP A 329 -23.71 17.05 -3.96
N GLY A 330 -23.07 17.19 -2.79
CA GLY A 330 -23.03 16.11 -1.79
C GLY A 330 -24.37 15.81 -1.10
N ASP A 331 -25.40 16.64 -1.32
CA ASP A 331 -26.76 16.44 -0.81
C ASP A 331 -27.60 15.49 -1.70
N VAL A 332 -27.20 15.29 -2.95
CA VAL A 332 -27.82 14.35 -3.89
C VAL A 332 -27.41 12.93 -3.52
N THR A 333 -28.28 12.28 -2.72
CA THR A 333 -28.04 10.94 -2.17
C THR A 333 -29.22 10.00 -2.46
N GLY A 334 -28.91 8.72 -2.59
CA GLY A 334 -29.89 7.65 -2.76
C GLY A 334 -29.60 6.79 -4.00
N ARG A 335 -30.43 5.77 -4.20
CA ARG A 335 -30.33 4.86 -5.34
C ARG A 335 -31.51 5.05 -6.29
N VAL A 336 -31.27 4.98 -7.57
CA VAL A 336 -32.28 5.20 -8.60
C VAL A 336 -32.22 4.11 -9.65
N SER A 337 -33.39 3.67 -10.07
CA SER A 337 -33.58 2.75 -11.18
C SER A 337 -34.17 3.53 -12.36
N THR A 338 -33.48 3.55 -13.49
CA THR A 338 -33.87 4.33 -14.68
C THR A 338 -34.18 3.41 -15.85
N ASP A 339 -35.22 3.73 -16.60
CA ASP A 339 -35.50 3.14 -17.92
C ASP A 339 -35.92 4.25 -18.88
N LEU A 340 -34.90 4.74 -19.58
CA LEU A 340 -34.99 5.81 -20.56
C LEU A 340 -34.69 5.19 -21.92
N SER A 341 -35.58 5.35 -22.88
CA SER A 341 -35.45 4.71 -24.19
C SER A 341 -35.60 5.75 -25.30
N ARG A 342 -34.56 5.84 -26.14
CA ARG A 342 -34.47 6.71 -27.31
C ARG A 342 -34.78 8.19 -27.03
N LEU A 343 -34.13 8.74 -26.01
CA LEU A 343 -34.26 10.16 -25.63
C LEU A 343 -33.05 10.98 -26.08
N THR A 344 -33.24 12.28 -26.24
CA THR A 344 -32.16 13.26 -26.26
C THR A 344 -31.64 13.47 -24.84
N LEU A 345 -30.47 14.11 -24.68
CA LEU A 345 -29.94 14.40 -23.35
C LEU A 345 -30.89 15.28 -22.54
N GLU A 346 -31.44 16.34 -23.14
CA GLU A 346 -32.36 17.25 -22.44
C GLU A 346 -33.63 16.53 -21.99
N GLU A 347 -34.21 15.66 -22.83
CA GLU A 347 -35.36 14.84 -22.44
C GLU A 347 -35.03 13.86 -21.31
N ALA A 348 -33.81 13.30 -21.30
CA ALA A 348 -33.34 12.44 -20.22
C ALA A 348 -33.15 13.21 -18.90
N LEU A 349 -32.55 14.40 -18.94
CA LEU A 349 -32.37 15.26 -17.77
C LEU A 349 -33.72 15.70 -17.20
N LEU A 350 -34.66 16.16 -18.04
CA LEU A 350 -36.03 16.50 -17.64
C LEU A 350 -36.78 15.32 -17.01
N ALA A 351 -36.49 14.09 -17.45
CA ALA A 351 -37.06 12.89 -16.83
C ALA A 351 -36.46 12.64 -15.44
N ILE A 352 -35.14 12.84 -15.28
CA ILE A 352 -34.43 12.69 -14.01
C ILE A 352 -34.84 13.77 -13.01
N GLU A 353 -35.05 15.02 -13.42
CA GLU A 353 -35.48 16.09 -12.50
C GLU A 353 -36.77 15.77 -11.74
N LYS A 354 -37.69 15.03 -12.37
CA LYS A 354 -38.94 14.56 -11.73
C LYS A 354 -38.70 13.64 -10.52
N SER A 355 -37.49 13.17 -10.32
CA SER A 355 -37.09 12.37 -9.17
C SER A 355 -36.60 13.19 -7.96
N GLY A 356 -36.70 14.53 -8.04
CA GLY A 356 -36.45 15.43 -6.91
C GLY A 356 -35.07 16.06 -6.89
N VAL A 357 -34.43 16.20 -8.06
CA VAL A 357 -33.18 16.95 -8.23
C VAL A 357 -33.41 18.09 -9.22
N ASP A 358 -32.62 19.13 -9.09
CA ASP A 358 -32.57 20.26 -10.03
C ASP A 358 -31.26 20.18 -10.82
N VAL A 359 -31.33 20.31 -12.14
CA VAL A 359 -30.16 20.27 -13.02
C VAL A 359 -29.99 21.62 -13.69
N ALA A 360 -28.79 22.18 -13.64
CA ALA A 360 -28.51 23.45 -14.32
C ALA A 360 -28.67 23.33 -15.84
N ASP A 361 -29.40 24.27 -16.44
CA ASP A 361 -29.71 24.30 -17.88
C ASP A 361 -28.47 24.30 -18.79
N SER A 362 -27.36 24.90 -18.34
CA SER A 362 -26.17 25.07 -19.18
C SER A 362 -24.87 25.33 -18.40
N GLY A 363 -23.75 25.27 -19.11
CA GLY A 363 -22.40 25.56 -18.62
C GLY A 363 -21.41 24.45 -18.95
N PRO A 364 -20.10 24.67 -18.70
CA PRO A 364 -19.07 23.68 -19.00
C PRO A 364 -19.24 22.38 -18.19
N VAL A 365 -19.86 22.48 -17.01
CA VAL A 365 -20.21 21.36 -16.13
C VAL A 365 -21.57 21.62 -15.51
N ARG A 366 -22.63 20.90 -15.89
CA ARG A 366 -23.98 21.12 -15.34
C ARG A 366 -24.02 20.70 -13.88
N ARG A 367 -24.39 21.63 -13.00
CA ARG A 367 -24.54 21.36 -11.56
C ARG A 367 -25.85 20.62 -11.32
N VAL A 368 -25.85 19.68 -10.37
CA VAL A 368 -27.00 18.92 -9.92
C VAL A 368 -27.11 19.03 -8.41
N SER A 369 -28.27 19.42 -7.90
CA SER A 369 -28.53 19.59 -6.47
C SER A 369 -29.87 19.00 -6.08
N SER A 370 -30.04 18.66 -4.79
CA SER A 370 -31.37 18.34 -4.26
C SER A 370 -32.22 19.59 -4.03
N SER A 371 -31.58 20.76 -4.06
CA SER A 371 -32.20 22.07 -3.90
C SER A 371 -32.26 22.85 -5.22
N LYS A 372 -33.14 23.85 -5.28
CA LYS A 372 -33.26 24.69 -6.48
C LYS A 372 -31.98 25.50 -6.70
N LEU A 373 -31.40 25.36 -7.89
CA LEU A 373 -30.17 26.01 -8.28
C LEU A 373 -30.43 27.46 -8.70
N PRO A 374 -29.53 28.39 -8.35
CA PRO A 374 -29.58 29.76 -8.86
C PRO A 374 -29.17 29.79 -10.34
N ALA A 375 -29.62 30.83 -11.05
CA ALA A 375 -29.16 31.09 -12.41
C ALA A 375 -27.64 31.27 -12.44
N ARG A 376 -26.95 30.48 -13.27
CA ARG A 376 -25.49 30.42 -13.28
C ARG A 376 -24.88 31.63 -13.98
N ARG A 377 -23.69 32.03 -13.51
CA ARG A 377 -22.82 32.99 -14.19
C ARG A 377 -22.16 32.36 -15.41
N SER A 378 -21.90 33.15 -16.44
CA SER A 378 -21.20 32.71 -17.64
C SER A 378 -19.80 32.16 -17.31
N PRO A 379 -19.34 31.10 -18.01
CA PRO A 379 -17.99 30.57 -17.82
C PRO A 379 -16.95 31.66 -18.08
N SER A 380 -15.93 31.69 -17.25
CA SER A 380 -14.82 32.64 -17.38
C SER A 380 -13.82 32.21 -18.45
N GLY A 381 -13.83 30.92 -18.81
CA GLY A 381 -12.85 30.33 -19.74
C GLY A 381 -11.45 30.26 -19.13
N GLY A 382 -10.47 29.92 -19.96
CA GLY A 382 -9.05 29.97 -19.59
C GLY A 382 -8.32 28.63 -19.60
N THR A 383 -7.05 28.69 -19.24
CA THR A 383 -6.11 27.56 -19.15
C THR A 383 -5.45 27.55 -17.78
N PRO A 384 -5.05 26.38 -17.23
CA PRO A 384 -5.14 25.05 -17.85
C PRO A 384 -6.56 24.46 -17.81
N ALA A 385 -6.82 23.53 -18.74
CA ALA A 385 -8.00 22.68 -18.72
C ALA A 385 -7.64 21.34 -18.08
N ALA A 386 -8.59 20.74 -17.35
CA ALA A 386 -8.40 19.48 -16.66
C ALA A 386 -9.61 18.56 -16.83
N SER A 387 -9.36 17.27 -16.68
CA SER A 387 -10.37 16.21 -16.72
C SER A 387 -10.43 15.54 -15.35
N PHE A 388 -11.64 15.33 -14.84
CA PHE A 388 -11.89 14.71 -13.55
C PHE A 388 -12.97 13.64 -13.68
N ALA A 389 -12.78 12.51 -13.01
CA ALA A 389 -13.77 11.44 -12.90
C ALA A 389 -13.83 10.96 -11.44
N LEU A 390 -14.45 11.76 -10.59
CA LEU A 390 -14.41 11.62 -9.14
C LEU A 390 -15.82 11.46 -8.57
N LYS A 391 -16.02 10.44 -7.74
CA LYS A 391 -17.27 10.22 -7.01
C LYS A 391 -17.07 10.57 -5.53
N ARG A 392 -17.94 11.42 -4.98
CA ARG A 392 -17.97 11.84 -3.56
C ARG A 392 -16.60 12.22 -2.98
N VAL A 393 -15.78 12.92 -3.76
CA VAL A 393 -14.47 13.40 -3.33
C VAL A 393 -14.65 14.51 -2.27
N GLU A 394 -13.75 14.57 -1.28
CA GLU A 394 -13.75 15.70 -0.36
C GLU A 394 -13.31 16.97 -1.12
N VAL A 395 -14.02 18.07 -0.92
CA VAL A 395 -13.68 19.33 -1.60
C VAL A 395 -12.27 19.79 -1.27
N ARG A 396 -11.78 19.55 -0.06
CA ARG A 396 -10.40 19.83 0.32
C ARG A 396 -9.39 19.10 -0.58
N GLU A 397 -9.59 17.80 -0.81
CA GLU A 397 -8.74 16.97 -1.68
C GLU A 397 -8.79 17.47 -3.13
N LEU A 398 -9.99 17.77 -3.63
CA LEU A 398 -10.17 18.26 -4.98
C LEU A 398 -9.48 19.63 -5.20
N LEU A 399 -9.57 20.53 -4.22
CA LEU A 399 -8.89 21.84 -4.27
C LEU A 399 -7.37 21.71 -4.17
N ALA A 400 -6.87 20.71 -3.44
CA ALA A 400 -5.44 20.40 -3.40
C ALA A 400 -4.95 19.94 -4.78
N VAL A 401 -5.64 19.01 -5.43
CA VAL A 401 -5.31 18.56 -6.80
C VAL A 401 -5.33 19.73 -7.80
N MET A 402 -6.32 20.63 -7.69
CA MET A 402 -6.36 21.83 -8.54
C MET A 402 -5.17 22.78 -8.28
N THR A 403 -4.66 22.83 -7.05
CA THR A 403 -3.47 23.62 -6.68
C THR A 403 -2.20 22.99 -7.23
N ASP A 404 -2.12 21.66 -7.29
CA ASP A 404 -0.99 20.96 -7.91
C ASP A 404 -0.93 21.21 -9.42
N ILE A 405 -2.10 21.35 -10.08
CA ILE A 405 -2.21 21.71 -11.50
C ILE A 405 -1.84 23.17 -11.74
N GLU A 406 -2.35 24.08 -10.91
CA GLU A 406 -2.14 25.53 -11.02
C GLU A 406 -1.82 26.11 -9.63
N PRO A 407 -0.53 26.27 -9.29
CA PRO A 407 -0.10 26.70 -7.95
C PRO A 407 -0.67 28.06 -7.50
N SER A 408 -1.09 28.92 -8.45
CA SER A 408 -1.75 30.19 -8.13
C SER A 408 -3.16 30.03 -7.51
N LEU A 409 -3.70 28.81 -7.48
CA LEU A 409 -4.97 28.46 -6.83
C LEU A 409 -4.83 28.08 -5.35
N ALA A 410 -3.60 28.07 -4.83
CA ALA A 410 -3.35 27.83 -3.41
C ALA A 410 -4.19 28.79 -2.55
N ALA A 411 -4.91 28.22 -1.58
CA ALA A 411 -5.85 28.98 -0.75
C ALA A 411 -5.75 28.62 0.72
N LEU A 412 -6.14 29.59 1.55
CA LEU A 412 -6.41 29.42 2.96
C LEU A 412 -7.93 29.23 3.13
N GLY A 413 -8.38 28.27 3.93
CA GLY A 413 -9.80 28.01 4.13
C GLY A 413 -10.13 27.53 5.55
N PRO A 414 -11.42 27.35 5.86
CA PRO A 414 -11.90 26.77 7.11
C PRO A 414 -11.16 25.48 7.45
N PRO A 415 -10.86 25.19 8.72
CA PRO A 415 -10.29 23.90 9.10
C PRO A 415 -11.34 22.79 9.00
N GLY A 416 -10.90 21.55 8.81
CA GLY A 416 -11.77 20.38 8.79
C GLY A 416 -12.55 20.17 7.49
N PHE A 417 -13.71 19.50 7.59
CA PHE A 417 -14.48 19.00 6.47
C PHE A 417 -15.15 20.13 5.66
N LEU A 418 -14.83 20.24 4.37
CA LEU A 418 -15.38 21.27 3.48
C LEU A 418 -16.63 20.82 2.69
N GLY A 419 -17.07 19.57 2.85
CA GLY A 419 -18.12 18.98 2.04
C GLY A 419 -17.58 17.99 1.01
N ARG A 420 -18.50 17.31 0.31
CA ARG A 420 -18.19 16.36 -0.76
C ARG A 420 -18.95 16.73 -2.02
N VAL A 421 -18.36 16.40 -3.16
CA VAL A 421 -18.97 16.54 -4.48
C VAL A 421 -18.63 15.33 -5.35
N SER A 422 -19.42 15.07 -6.37
CA SER A 422 -19.00 14.17 -7.47
C SER A 422 -18.82 15.01 -8.73
N LEU A 423 -17.70 14.80 -9.44
CA LEU A 423 -17.32 15.60 -10.60
C LEU A 423 -16.93 14.69 -11.75
N TRP A 424 -17.64 14.81 -12.86
CA TRP A 424 -17.28 14.23 -14.15
C TRP A 424 -17.14 15.35 -15.16
N ALA A 425 -15.92 15.62 -15.58
CA ALA A 425 -15.60 16.71 -16.48
C ALA A 425 -14.47 16.28 -17.41
N ARG A 426 -14.55 16.71 -18.66
CA ARG A 426 -13.51 16.47 -19.65
C ARG A 426 -13.07 17.79 -20.26
N ASP A 427 -11.78 18.07 -20.18
CA ASP A 427 -11.14 19.23 -20.80
C ASP A 427 -11.80 20.57 -20.43
N VAL A 428 -12.14 20.75 -19.14
CA VAL A 428 -12.80 21.96 -18.62
C VAL A 428 -11.78 22.88 -17.95
N PRO A 429 -11.83 24.21 -18.16
CA PRO A 429 -10.98 25.18 -17.45
C PRO A 429 -11.03 25.00 -15.94
N VAL A 430 -9.86 24.90 -15.29
CA VAL A 430 -9.75 24.62 -13.85
C VAL A 430 -10.43 25.72 -13.01
N LEU A 431 -10.38 26.97 -13.45
CA LEU A 431 -11.06 28.09 -12.77
C LEU A 431 -12.59 27.94 -12.75
N ASP A 432 -13.17 27.49 -13.87
CA ASP A 432 -14.62 27.27 -13.97
C ASP A 432 -15.06 26.08 -13.10
N LEU A 433 -14.23 25.03 -13.04
CA LEU A 433 -14.44 23.89 -12.13
C LEU A 433 -14.39 24.33 -10.68
N ARG A 434 -13.35 25.08 -10.30
CA ARG A 434 -13.17 25.59 -8.94
C ARG A 434 -14.35 26.45 -8.50
N ALA A 435 -14.77 27.39 -9.34
CA ALA A 435 -15.92 28.25 -9.05
C ALA A 435 -17.19 27.41 -8.83
N ALA A 436 -17.44 26.42 -9.67
CA ALA A 436 -18.59 25.52 -9.53
C ALA A 436 -18.51 24.68 -8.25
N VAL A 437 -17.34 24.13 -7.91
CA VAL A 437 -17.12 23.34 -6.69
C VAL A 437 -17.34 24.18 -5.44
N LEU A 438 -16.80 25.40 -5.40
CA LEU A 438 -16.98 26.30 -4.25
C LEU A 438 -18.47 26.67 -4.09
N GLU A 439 -19.17 26.95 -5.19
CA GLU A 439 -20.60 27.22 -5.17
C GLU A 439 -21.41 26.01 -4.65
N ALA A 440 -21.05 24.81 -5.07
CA ALA A 440 -21.69 23.55 -4.65
C ALA A 440 -21.66 23.33 -3.14
N VAL A 441 -20.56 23.71 -2.47
CA VAL A 441 -20.44 23.60 -1.01
C VAL A 441 -20.71 24.90 -0.25
N GLY A 442 -21.23 25.92 -0.93
CA GLY A 442 -21.58 27.20 -0.31
C GLY A 442 -20.38 28.02 0.17
N LEU A 443 -19.20 27.79 -0.40
CA LEU A 443 -18.00 28.58 -0.17
C LEU A 443 -17.91 29.75 -1.15
N SER A 444 -17.38 30.87 -0.68
CA SER A 444 -16.97 31.99 -1.51
C SER A 444 -15.46 32.18 -1.43
N GLU A 445 -14.88 32.64 -2.53
CA GLU A 445 -13.46 32.98 -2.59
C GLU A 445 -13.29 34.50 -2.66
N ARG A 446 -12.36 35.01 -1.86
CA ARG A 446 -11.87 36.39 -1.92
C ARG A 446 -10.36 36.40 -2.03
N ILE A 447 -9.82 37.47 -2.62
CA ILE A 447 -8.38 37.71 -2.65
C ILE A 447 -8.06 38.76 -1.59
N GLU A 448 -7.26 38.38 -0.59
CA GLU A 448 -6.85 39.22 0.52
C GLU A 448 -5.32 39.20 0.61
N GLU A 449 -4.70 40.37 0.51
CA GLU A 449 -3.23 40.52 0.52
C GLU A 449 -2.48 39.59 -0.48
N GLY A 450 -3.08 39.35 -1.65
CA GLY A 450 -2.52 38.47 -2.68
C GLY A 450 -2.67 36.97 -2.41
N ARG A 451 -3.40 36.58 -1.35
CA ARG A 451 -3.74 35.20 -1.02
C ARG A 451 -5.23 34.94 -1.28
N ARG A 452 -5.54 33.75 -1.79
CA ARG A 452 -6.94 33.31 -1.91
C ARG A 452 -7.43 32.83 -0.56
N VAL A 453 -8.55 33.37 -0.11
CA VAL A 453 -9.20 33.03 1.16
C VAL A 453 -10.59 32.48 0.85
N LEU A 454 -10.88 31.29 1.37
CA LEU A 454 -12.18 30.63 1.27
C LEU A 454 -12.98 30.92 2.54
N GLU A 455 -14.26 31.26 2.38
CA GLU A 455 -15.15 31.60 3.49
C GLU A 455 -16.51 30.94 3.31
N ARG A 456 -17.10 30.45 4.42
CA ARG A 456 -18.51 30.09 4.46
C ARG A 456 -19.33 31.36 4.70
N LYS A 457 -20.38 31.57 3.90
CA LYS A 457 -21.25 32.76 4.00
C LYS A 457 -21.94 32.95 5.37
N THR A 458 -21.90 31.96 6.27
CA THR A 458 -22.74 31.88 7.46
C THR A 458 -21.99 31.82 8.79
N VAL A 459 -20.65 31.87 8.81
CA VAL A 459 -19.87 31.68 10.05
C VAL A 459 -18.99 32.90 10.36
N ALA A 460 -18.90 33.27 11.64
CA ALA A 460 -17.99 34.29 12.15
C ALA A 460 -16.53 33.93 11.86
N ALA A 461 -15.64 34.92 11.81
CA ALA A 461 -14.22 34.77 11.42
C ALA A 461 -13.57 33.50 12.00
N GLU A 462 -13.34 32.51 11.14
CA GLU A 462 -12.71 31.24 11.48
C GLU A 462 -11.19 31.34 11.32
N THR A 463 -10.44 30.58 12.14
CA THR A 463 -8.99 30.44 11.98
C THR A 463 -8.69 29.68 10.68
N LEU A 464 -8.14 30.37 9.69
CA LEU A 464 -7.85 29.79 8.38
C LEU A 464 -6.63 28.86 8.42
N ALA A 465 -6.71 27.74 7.72
CA ALA A 465 -5.62 26.80 7.52
C ALA A 465 -5.31 26.63 6.03
N PRO A 466 -4.05 26.33 5.65
CA PRO A 466 -3.73 25.96 4.28
C PRO A 466 -4.61 24.81 3.80
N VAL A 467 -5.18 24.96 2.60
CA VAL A 467 -5.70 23.84 1.82
C VAL A 467 -4.49 23.17 1.15
N ALA A 468 -3.55 22.68 1.97
CA ALA A 468 -2.32 22.03 1.49
C ALA A 468 -2.58 20.55 1.21
N GLY A 469 -1.98 20.07 0.12
CA GLY A 469 -2.13 18.71 -0.39
C GLY A 469 -1.12 17.72 0.20
N THR A 470 -1.64 16.54 0.50
CA THR A 470 -1.16 15.21 0.08
C THR A 470 -2.20 14.25 0.63
N THR A 471 -3.13 13.83 -0.22
CA THR A 471 -3.98 12.70 0.13
C THR A 471 -3.17 11.44 -0.15
N PRO A 472 -3.03 10.50 0.80
CA PRO A 472 -2.53 9.17 0.45
C PRO A 472 -3.45 8.57 -0.63
N GLU A 473 -2.88 7.90 -1.62
CA GLU A 473 -3.66 7.17 -2.61
C GLU A 473 -4.43 6.07 -1.87
N ARG A 474 -5.74 5.98 -2.12
CA ARG A 474 -6.56 4.90 -1.57
C ARG A 474 -6.04 3.57 -2.12
N ARG A 475 -5.41 2.77 -1.27
CA ARG A 475 -4.79 1.51 -1.69
C ARG A 475 -5.82 0.45 -2.10
N LEU A 476 -7.01 0.47 -1.52
CA LEU A 476 -8.06 -0.53 -1.76
C LEU A 476 -9.04 -0.12 -2.86
N VAL A 477 -8.52 0.24 -4.03
CA VAL A 477 -9.32 0.55 -5.22
C VAL A 477 -9.23 -0.62 -6.20
N LEU A 478 -10.37 -1.23 -6.52
CA LEU A 478 -10.44 -2.29 -7.52
C LEU A 478 -10.56 -1.67 -8.92
N GLY A 479 -9.59 -1.91 -9.78
CA GLY A 479 -9.64 -1.50 -11.18
C GLY A 479 -10.73 -2.25 -11.96
N PRO A 480 -11.24 -1.70 -13.07
CA PRO A 480 -12.23 -2.37 -13.91
C PRO A 480 -11.78 -3.77 -14.37
N GLN A 481 -10.49 -3.91 -14.70
CA GLN A 481 -9.87 -5.16 -15.15
C GLN A 481 -9.62 -6.18 -14.04
N ASP A 482 -9.69 -5.76 -12.78
CA ASP A 482 -9.42 -6.62 -11.62
C ASP A 482 -10.70 -7.24 -11.06
N LEU A 483 -11.87 -6.86 -11.59
CA LEU A 483 -13.16 -7.44 -11.21
C LEU A 483 -13.26 -8.88 -11.73
N ALA A 484 -13.53 -9.84 -10.85
CA ALA A 484 -13.79 -11.21 -11.26
C ALA A 484 -15.18 -11.35 -11.88
N VAL A 485 -15.35 -12.29 -12.81
CA VAL A 485 -16.63 -12.55 -13.48
C VAL A 485 -17.72 -12.86 -12.45
N MET A 486 -17.43 -13.66 -11.43
CA MET A 486 -18.38 -13.97 -10.36
C MET A 486 -18.77 -12.77 -9.48
N GLU A 487 -18.00 -11.69 -9.49
CA GLU A 487 -18.29 -10.43 -8.78
C GLU A 487 -18.98 -9.40 -9.67
N PHE A 488 -19.25 -9.75 -10.93
CA PHE A 488 -19.86 -8.86 -11.92
C PHE A 488 -21.34 -8.59 -11.59
N ASP A 489 -21.59 -7.60 -10.74
CA ASP A 489 -22.94 -7.13 -10.38
C ASP A 489 -23.44 -6.13 -11.43
N LEU A 490 -24.12 -6.64 -12.47
CA LEU A 490 -24.66 -5.86 -13.58
C LEU A 490 -25.71 -4.86 -13.08
N ALA A 491 -25.31 -3.60 -12.98
CA ALA A 491 -26.15 -2.50 -12.53
C ALA A 491 -26.91 -1.82 -13.68
N GLY A 492 -26.44 -1.97 -14.92
CA GLY A 492 -27.13 -1.37 -16.05
C GLY A 492 -26.48 -1.57 -17.41
N VAL A 493 -27.22 -1.21 -18.44
CA VAL A 493 -26.73 -1.09 -19.81
C VAL A 493 -27.21 0.22 -20.41
N ALA A 494 -26.36 0.87 -21.19
CA ALA A 494 -26.73 2.08 -21.89
C ALA A 494 -26.07 2.17 -23.27
N SER A 495 -26.70 2.92 -24.16
CA SER A 495 -26.21 3.19 -25.50
C SER A 495 -26.40 4.66 -25.87
N ALA A 496 -25.45 5.16 -26.66
CA ALA A 496 -25.58 6.38 -27.45
C ALA A 496 -25.47 5.98 -28.93
N GLY A 497 -26.60 5.71 -29.58
CA GLY A 497 -26.65 5.13 -30.93
C GLY A 497 -26.57 3.61 -30.93
N ASP A 498 -25.62 3.05 -31.69
CA ASP A 498 -25.51 1.60 -31.92
C ASP A 498 -24.55 0.88 -30.95
N ALA A 499 -23.76 1.63 -30.18
CA ALA A 499 -22.75 1.08 -29.28
C ALA A 499 -23.26 0.97 -27.84
N TRP A 500 -23.44 -0.26 -27.35
CA TRP A 500 -23.83 -0.54 -25.98
C TRP A 500 -22.63 -0.61 -25.03
N MET A 501 -22.82 -0.09 -23.83
CA MET A 501 -21.92 -0.20 -22.69
C MET A 501 -22.65 -0.82 -21.51
N ALA A 502 -21.97 -1.71 -20.81
CA ALA A 502 -22.43 -2.28 -19.56
C ALA A 502 -21.86 -1.49 -18.37
N PHE A 503 -22.60 -1.50 -17.27
CA PHE A 503 -22.18 -0.87 -16.03
C PHE A 503 -22.35 -1.87 -14.89
N ALA A 504 -21.28 -2.12 -14.14
CA ALA A 504 -21.29 -3.04 -13.00
C ALA A 504 -20.60 -2.41 -11.79
N TYR A 505 -21.10 -2.69 -10.59
CA TYR A 505 -20.45 -2.23 -9.36
C TYR A 505 -19.31 -3.16 -8.96
N SER A 506 -18.18 -2.59 -8.56
CA SER A 506 -17.20 -3.32 -7.77
C SER A 506 -17.76 -3.65 -6.37
N PRO A 507 -17.17 -4.62 -5.64
CA PRO A 507 -17.49 -4.85 -4.24
C PRO A 507 -17.35 -3.60 -3.35
N THR A 508 -16.45 -2.67 -3.71
CA THR A 508 -16.25 -1.38 -3.04
C THR A 508 -17.28 -0.31 -3.42
N GLY A 509 -18.23 -0.59 -4.31
CA GLY A 509 -19.29 0.36 -4.68
C GLY A 509 -18.90 1.37 -5.75
N VAL A 510 -17.78 1.16 -6.44
CA VAL A 510 -17.37 1.95 -7.61
C VAL A 510 -18.09 1.38 -8.83
N LEU A 511 -18.86 2.20 -9.54
CA LEU A 511 -19.43 1.78 -10.81
C LEU A 511 -18.30 1.65 -11.85
N ASN A 512 -18.26 0.63 -12.67
CA ASN A 512 -17.30 0.51 -13.77
C ASN A 512 -18.05 0.37 -15.09
N ALA A 513 -17.50 0.95 -16.15
CA ALA A 513 -18.07 0.89 -17.49
C ALA A 513 -17.30 -0.12 -18.32
N TYR A 514 -18.03 -0.95 -19.06
CA TYR A 514 -17.50 -2.08 -19.80
C TYR A 514 -18.02 -2.09 -21.25
N ARG A 515 -17.12 -2.33 -22.19
CA ARG A 515 -17.36 -2.46 -23.62
C ARG A 515 -16.97 -3.86 -24.10
N PRO A 516 -17.50 -4.31 -25.24
CA PRO A 516 -16.99 -5.51 -25.90
C PRO A 516 -15.47 -5.42 -26.10
N GLY A 517 -14.74 -6.45 -25.68
CA GLY A 517 -13.28 -6.53 -25.70
C GLY A 517 -12.59 -6.15 -24.39
N ASP A 518 -13.30 -5.52 -23.44
CA ASP A 518 -12.71 -5.17 -22.15
C ASP A 518 -12.40 -6.42 -21.33
N ARG A 519 -11.28 -6.39 -20.62
CA ARG A 519 -10.81 -7.49 -19.77
C ARG A 519 -11.41 -7.40 -18.36
N LEU A 520 -11.63 -8.56 -17.78
CA LEU A 520 -11.89 -8.82 -16.37
C LEU A 520 -10.75 -9.69 -15.82
N ALA A 521 -10.75 -9.97 -14.51
CA ALA A 521 -9.67 -10.74 -13.89
C ALA A 521 -9.53 -12.14 -14.49
N ASP A 522 -10.65 -12.76 -14.85
CA ASP A 522 -10.80 -14.14 -15.34
C ASP A 522 -11.78 -14.25 -16.53
N GLY A 523 -11.93 -13.17 -17.31
CA GLY A 523 -12.78 -13.19 -18.50
C GLY A 523 -12.64 -11.95 -19.39
N ILE A 524 -13.38 -11.96 -20.51
CA ILE A 524 -13.44 -10.85 -21.47
C ILE A 524 -14.91 -10.57 -21.81
N ILE A 525 -15.30 -9.31 -21.82
CA ILE A 525 -16.65 -8.90 -22.26
C ILE A 525 -16.79 -9.22 -23.76
N LYS A 526 -17.62 -10.20 -24.10
CA LYS A 526 -17.82 -10.63 -25.49
C LYS A 526 -18.81 -9.75 -26.23
N SER A 527 -19.95 -9.50 -25.61
CA SER A 527 -21.00 -8.64 -26.16
C SER A 527 -21.79 -7.95 -25.06
N VAL A 528 -22.29 -6.76 -25.37
CA VAL A 528 -23.26 -6.03 -24.56
C VAL A 528 -24.48 -5.77 -25.42
N GLU A 529 -25.63 -6.20 -24.94
CA GLU A 529 -26.92 -6.01 -25.61
C GLU A 529 -27.85 -5.14 -24.75
N SER A 530 -29.07 -4.91 -25.23
CA SER A 530 -30.01 -4.01 -24.57
C SER A 530 -30.49 -4.50 -23.20
N THR A 531 -30.26 -5.77 -22.87
CA THR A 531 -30.78 -6.43 -21.67
C THR A 531 -29.77 -7.30 -20.94
N ASP A 532 -28.65 -7.62 -21.57
CA ASP A 532 -27.72 -8.62 -21.06
C ASP A 532 -26.29 -8.37 -21.55
N VAL A 533 -25.36 -8.99 -20.83
CA VAL A 533 -23.93 -8.97 -21.10
C VAL A 533 -23.47 -10.41 -21.20
N VAL A 534 -22.71 -10.73 -22.24
CA VAL A 534 -22.04 -12.02 -22.37
C VAL A 534 -20.56 -11.84 -22.10
N ILE A 535 -20.04 -12.64 -21.19
CA ILE A 535 -18.63 -12.64 -20.78
C ILE A 535 -18.04 -13.99 -21.18
N GLU A 536 -16.94 -13.98 -21.92
CA GLU A 536 -16.20 -15.19 -22.27
C GLU A 536 -15.19 -15.51 -21.15
N THR A 537 -15.22 -16.73 -20.62
CA THR A 537 -14.24 -17.25 -19.65
C THR A 537 -13.57 -18.51 -20.19
N ASP A 538 -12.54 -19.00 -19.50
CA ASP A 538 -11.87 -20.26 -19.86
C ASP A 538 -12.81 -21.50 -19.74
N GLU A 539 -13.88 -21.39 -18.95
CA GLU A 539 -14.90 -22.45 -18.78
C GLU A 539 -16.07 -22.33 -19.78
N GLY A 540 -16.12 -21.23 -20.54
CA GLY A 540 -17.15 -20.94 -21.54
C GLY A 540 -17.89 -19.62 -21.31
N PRO A 541 -18.85 -19.27 -22.18
CA PRO A 541 -19.56 -17.99 -22.09
C PRO A 541 -20.58 -17.98 -20.94
N VAL A 542 -20.50 -16.95 -20.09
CA VAL A 542 -21.45 -16.66 -19.01
C VAL A 542 -22.32 -15.45 -19.40
N ARG A 543 -23.64 -15.56 -19.20
CA ARG A 543 -24.60 -14.50 -19.51
C ARG A 543 -25.15 -13.87 -18.22
N TYR A 544 -25.03 -12.55 -18.12
CA TYR A 544 -25.62 -11.73 -17.05
C TYR A 544 -26.81 -10.96 -17.61
N THR A 545 -27.99 -11.15 -17.03
CA THR A 545 -29.20 -10.42 -17.44
C THR A 545 -29.48 -9.27 -16.49
N LEU A 546 -29.82 -8.11 -17.05
CA LEU A 546 -30.23 -6.97 -16.25
C LEU A 546 -31.60 -7.28 -15.61
N ALA A 547 -31.67 -7.15 -14.29
CA ALA A 547 -32.92 -7.38 -13.57
C ALA A 547 -34.07 -6.54 -14.16
N PRO A 548 -35.28 -7.10 -14.32
CA PRO A 548 -36.44 -6.32 -14.75
C PRO A 548 -36.73 -5.23 -13.70
N LEU A 549 -37.28 -4.10 -14.15
CA LEU A 549 -37.82 -3.11 -13.21
C LEU A 549 -39.01 -3.72 -12.46
N THR A 550 -38.80 -4.10 -11.22
CA THR A 550 -39.87 -4.46 -10.29
C THR A 550 -40.67 -3.21 -9.94
N ARG A 551 -42.01 -3.35 -9.92
CA ARG A 551 -42.95 -2.24 -9.72
C ARG A 551 -43.07 -1.86 -8.27
#